data_AF-A0A9E5BTF0-F1
#
_entry.id   AF-A0A9E5BTF0-F1
#
_cell.length_a   1.000
_cell.length_b   1.000
_cell.length_c   1.000
_cell.angle_alpha   90.00
_cell.angle_beta   90.00
_cell.angle_gamma   90.00
#
_symmetry.space_group_name_H-M   'P 1'
#
loop_
_entity.id
_entity.type
_entity.pdbx_description
1 polymer ?
#
loop_
_entity_poly.entity_id
_entity_poly.type
_entity_poly.pdbx_seq_one_letter_code
_entity_poly.pdbx_strand_id
1 'polypeptide(L)'
;ISIFSYPGAPIKEWLANLNQLQESFDIFLAFGNAQLLNLQHHQWLNLNLISMPFIPQDDYDWLLAHCDFNIVRGEDSFIRAQLAGKPFIWNIYPQDDGAHHTKLKAFLDLYLEGVTPQLQDLITEAMDWQSGQDWWNNLPAWTEHAKHWQSALIEQQSDGGLVGRLVKFVS
;
A
#
# COMPACT_ATOMS: atom_id res chain seq x y z
N ILE A 1 -8.97 5.44 -3.34
CA ILE A 1 -7.56 5.23 -2.93
C ILE A 1 -7.41 5.64 -1.47
N SER A 2 -6.78 4.84 -0.61
CA SER A 2 -6.46 5.25 0.77
C SER A 2 -4.99 5.65 0.92
N ILE A 3 -4.68 6.63 1.77
CA ILE A 3 -3.32 7.09 2.02
C ILE A 3 -3.04 7.19 3.53
N PHE A 4 -2.09 6.37 3.98
CA PHE A 4 -1.49 6.40 5.30
C PHE A 4 0.04 6.26 5.18
N SER A 5 0.73 7.41 5.16
CA SER A 5 2.18 7.51 4.90
C SER A 5 2.93 8.30 5.97
N TYR A 6 4.25 8.15 6.03
CA TYR A 6 5.16 8.96 6.85
C TYR A 6 5.44 10.33 6.21
N PRO A 7 5.93 11.31 7.00
CA PRO A 7 6.54 12.51 6.44
C PRO A 7 7.67 12.13 5.47
N GLY A 8 7.82 12.90 4.39
CA GLY A 8 8.91 12.72 3.42
C GLY A 8 8.61 11.74 2.28
N ALA A 9 7.54 10.95 2.34
CA ALA A 9 7.08 10.22 1.16
C ALA A 9 6.62 11.21 0.06
N PRO A 10 6.94 10.96 -1.22
CA PRO A 10 6.63 11.86 -2.35
C PRO A 10 5.16 11.79 -2.77
N ILE A 11 4.24 11.80 -1.80
CA ILE A 11 2.80 11.66 -2.04
C ILE A 11 2.27 12.83 -2.87
N LYS A 12 2.83 14.02 -2.70
CA LYS A 12 2.37 15.21 -3.42
C LYS A 12 2.68 15.10 -4.91
N GLU A 13 3.91 14.70 -5.26
CA GLU A 13 4.32 14.41 -6.63
C GLU A 13 3.50 13.25 -7.21
N TRP A 14 3.29 12.20 -6.42
CA TRP A 14 2.49 11.05 -6.81
C TRP A 14 1.03 11.43 -7.12
N LEU A 15 0.39 12.25 -6.28
CA LEU A 15 -0.95 12.80 -6.53
C LEU A 15 -0.97 13.72 -7.74
N ALA A 16 0.09 14.50 -7.98
CA ALA A 16 0.19 15.35 -9.16
C ALA A 16 0.25 14.53 -10.45
N ASN A 17 0.91 13.38 -10.45
CA ASN A 17 0.89 12.45 -11.58
C ASN A 17 -0.50 11.83 -11.77
N LEU A 18 -1.15 11.42 -10.67
CA LEU A 18 -2.50 10.88 -10.71
C LEU A 18 -3.52 11.89 -11.27
N ASN A 19 -3.39 13.17 -10.89
CA ASN A 19 -4.25 14.25 -11.36
C ASN A 19 -4.11 14.56 -12.86
N GLN A 20 -3.06 14.07 -13.52
CA GLN A 20 -2.89 14.21 -14.98
C GLN A 20 -3.67 13.14 -15.77
N LEU A 21 -4.10 12.07 -15.12
CA LEU A 21 -4.91 11.03 -15.76
C LEU A 21 -6.31 11.57 -16.07
N GLN A 22 -6.94 11.05 -17.13
CA GLN A 22 -8.30 11.43 -17.55
C GLN A 22 -9.39 10.68 -16.77
N GLU A 23 -9.20 10.53 -15.46
CA GLU A 23 -10.10 9.84 -14.54
C GLU A 23 -10.30 10.68 -13.28
N SER A 24 -11.35 10.39 -12.50
CA SER A 24 -11.61 11.05 -11.22
C SER A 24 -11.34 10.11 -10.05
N PHE A 25 -10.75 10.62 -8.98
CA PHE A 25 -10.27 9.82 -7.87
C PHE A 25 -10.75 10.35 -6.52
N ASP A 26 -11.36 9.47 -5.72
CA ASP A 26 -11.57 9.70 -4.30
C ASP A 26 -10.33 9.27 -3.51
N ILE A 27 -9.73 10.22 -2.80
CA ILE A 27 -8.51 10.04 -2.00
C ILE A 27 -8.86 10.17 -0.52
N PHE A 28 -8.91 9.04 0.17
CA PHE A 28 -9.12 8.98 1.62
C PHE A 28 -7.78 9.16 2.34
N LEU A 29 -7.60 10.29 3.00
CA LEU A 29 -6.42 10.61 3.78
C LEU A 29 -6.65 10.15 5.22
N ALA A 30 -5.85 9.19 5.70
CA ALA A 30 -5.89 8.76 7.08
C ALA A 30 -5.60 9.93 8.04
N PHE A 31 -6.01 9.79 9.30
CA PHE A 31 -5.90 10.85 10.30
C PHE A 31 -4.49 11.46 10.35
N GLY A 32 -4.43 12.79 10.24
CA GLY A 32 -3.19 13.56 10.25
C GLY A 32 -2.48 13.68 8.90
N ASN A 33 -2.75 12.81 7.91
CA ASN A 33 -2.08 12.88 6.60
C ASN A 33 -2.44 14.14 5.80
N ALA A 34 -3.65 14.67 5.93
CA ALA A 34 -4.02 15.94 5.27
C ALA A 34 -3.15 17.12 5.73
N GLN A 35 -2.86 17.21 7.03
CA GLN A 35 -1.98 18.23 7.60
C GLN A 35 -0.51 17.97 7.25
N LEU A 36 -0.09 16.71 7.39
CA LEU A 36 1.27 16.25 7.09
C LEU A 36 1.72 16.63 5.67
N LEU A 37 0.83 16.43 4.70
CA LEU A 37 1.13 16.59 3.28
C LEU A 37 0.89 18.01 2.75
N ASN A 38 0.32 18.90 3.57
CA ASN A 38 0.02 20.30 3.23
C ASN A 38 -0.67 20.46 1.85
N LEU A 39 -1.65 19.61 1.55
CA LEU A 39 -2.30 19.54 0.23
C LEU A 39 -3.31 20.66 -0.03
N GLN A 40 -3.57 21.51 0.98
CA GLN A 40 -4.65 22.50 1.01
C GLN A 40 -4.49 23.63 -0.02
N HIS A 41 -3.27 23.86 -0.50
CA HIS A 41 -2.95 24.97 -1.41
C HIS A 41 -2.90 24.58 -2.89
N HIS A 42 -3.20 23.33 -3.24
CA HIS A 42 -3.14 22.86 -4.63
C HIS A 42 -4.55 22.71 -5.19
N GLN A 43 -4.75 23.18 -6.42
CA GLN A 43 -5.96 22.88 -7.17
C GLN A 43 -5.82 21.50 -7.80
N TRP A 44 -6.64 20.56 -7.34
CA TRP A 44 -6.77 19.23 -7.91
C TRP A 44 -8.03 19.20 -8.75
N LEU A 45 -7.89 19.00 -10.06
CA LEU A 45 -9.04 18.98 -10.98
C LEU A 45 -9.78 17.65 -10.89
N ASN A 46 -9.03 16.57 -10.74
CA ASN A 46 -9.49 15.21 -10.86
C ASN A 46 -9.46 14.45 -9.52
N LEU A 47 -9.02 15.10 -8.43
CA LEU A 47 -8.91 14.46 -7.12
C LEU A 47 -9.88 15.08 -6.12
N ASN A 48 -10.70 14.25 -5.50
CA ASN A 48 -11.50 14.59 -4.33
C ASN A 48 -10.76 14.12 -3.07
N LEU A 49 -10.23 15.06 -2.28
CA LEU A 49 -9.47 14.75 -1.08
C LEU A 49 -10.39 14.72 0.15
N ILE A 50 -10.46 13.56 0.81
CA ILE A 50 -11.33 13.31 1.96
C ILE A 50 -10.46 13.05 3.18
N SER A 51 -10.41 14.01 4.12
CA SER A 51 -9.69 13.83 5.38
C SER A 51 -10.52 13.01 6.36
N MET A 52 -10.00 11.87 6.78
CA MET A 52 -10.67 10.97 7.73
C MET A 52 -10.30 11.31 9.18
N PRO A 53 -11.23 11.12 10.14
CA PRO A 53 -10.88 11.12 11.55
C PRO A 53 -10.02 9.89 11.88
N PHE A 54 -9.49 9.83 13.10
CA PHE A 54 -8.92 8.59 13.60
C PHE A 54 -10.05 7.56 13.74
N ILE A 55 -9.87 6.37 13.16
CA ILE A 55 -10.87 5.31 13.15
C ILE A 55 -10.33 4.05 13.85
N PRO A 56 -11.22 3.22 14.44
CA PRO A 56 -10.88 1.89 14.92
C PRO A 56 -10.21 1.01 13.85
N GLN A 57 -9.46 -0.01 14.30
CA GLN A 57 -8.72 -0.91 13.40
C GLN A 57 -9.65 -1.69 12.46
N ASP A 58 -10.81 -2.16 12.93
CA ASP A 58 -11.78 -2.87 12.09
C ASP A 58 -12.34 -1.98 10.96
N ASP A 59 -12.57 -0.69 11.25
CA ASP A 59 -13.01 0.28 10.25
C ASP A 59 -11.88 0.62 9.26
N TYR A 60 -10.62 0.58 9.71
CA TYR A 60 -9.47 0.72 8.83
C TYR A 60 -9.31 -0.48 7.90
N ASP A 61 -9.48 -1.71 8.40
CA ASP A 61 -9.51 -2.92 7.59
C ASP A 61 -10.66 -2.86 6.56
N TRP A 62 -11.82 -2.36 6.96
CA TRP A 62 -12.94 -2.10 6.06
C TRP A 62 -12.57 -1.10 4.95
N LEU A 63 -11.91 0.01 5.30
CA LEU A 63 -11.45 1.02 4.33
C LEU A 63 -10.48 0.42 3.32
N LEU A 64 -9.50 -0.37 3.78
CA LEU A 64 -8.51 -1.02 2.92
C LEU A 64 -9.17 -1.98 1.90
N ALA A 65 -10.17 -2.74 2.34
CA ALA A 65 -10.90 -3.69 1.50
C ALA A 65 -11.78 -3.01 0.43
N HIS A 66 -12.26 -1.79 0.70
CA HIS A 66 -13.15 -1.04 -0.21
C HIS A 66 -12.40 -0.07 -1.13
N CYS A 67 -11.13 0.25 -0.86
CA CYS A 67 -10.31 1.01 -1.78
C CYS A 67 -9.75 0.14 -2.91
N ASP A 68 -9.61 0.71 -4.10
CA ASP A 68 -8.96 0.05 -5.25
C ASP A 68 -7.44 -0.01 -5.11
N PHE A 69 -6.86 0.91 -4.35
CA PHE A 69 -5.43 1.02 -4.10
C PHE A 69 -5.17 1.64 -2.73
N ASN A 70 -4.13 1.16 -2.05
CA ASN A 70 -3.80 1.59 -0.69
C ASN A 70 -2.32 2.01 -0.56
N ILE A 71 -2.06 3.18 0.00
CA ILE A 71 -0.72 3.53 0.50
C ILE A 71 -0.72 3.30 2.00
N VAL A 72 0.14 2.43 2.48
CA VAL A 72 0.23 2.03 3.89
C VAL A 72 1.65 2.22 4.43
N ARG A 73 1.84 2.19 5.74
CA ARG A 73 3.14 2.45 6.37
C ARG A 73 3.41 1.55 7.59
N GLY A 74 4.66 1.49 8.01
CA GLY A 74 5.04 0.71 9.19
C GLY A 74 4.74 -0.77 9.01
N GLU A 75 4.43 -1.49 10.09
CA GLU A 75 4.28 -2.96 10.04
C GLU A 75 2.83 -3.42 10.06
N ASP A 76 2.01 -2.92 10.99
CA ASP A 76 0.63 -3.38 11.14
C ASP A 76 -0.20 -3.11 9.86
N SER A 77 -0.27 -1.86 9.39
CA SER A 77 -1.03 -1.53 8.19
C SER A 77 -0.49 -2.19 6.91
N PHE A 78 0.79 -2.54 6.89
CA PHE A 78 1.40 -3.32 5.81
C PHE A 78 0.88 -4.76 5.77
N ILE A 79 0.75 -5.42 6.92
CA ILE A 79 0.11 -6.75 6.99
C ILE A 79 -1.38 -6.64 6.65
N ARG A 80 -2.08 -5.63 7.16
CA ARG A 80 -3.51 -5.41 6.87
C ARG A 80 -3.78 -5.20 5.37
N ALA A 81 -2.92 -4.44 4.67
CA ALA A 81 -3.05 -4.24 3.23
C ALA A 81 -2.91 -5.55 2.43
N GLN A 82 -1.96 -6.41 2.80
CA GLN A 82 -1.80 -7.72 2.18
C GLN A 82 -3.05 -8.60 2.40
N LEU A 83 -3.58 -8.58 3.62
CA LEU A 83 -4.80 -9.31 3.97
C LEU A 83 -6.06 -8.73 3.30
N ALA A 84 -6.04 -7.48 2.83
CA ALA A 84 -7.15 -6.90 2.07
C ALA A 84 -7.20 -7.38 0.60
N GLY A 85 -6.10 -7.96 0.07
CA GLY A 85 -6.05 -8.46 -1.30
C GLY A 85 -6.17 -7.37 -2.37
N LYS A 86 -5.77 -6.14 -2.04
CA LYS A 86 -5.78 -4.97 -2.93
C LYS A 86 -4.35 -4.53 -3.24
N PRO A 87 -4.09 -3.97 -4.44
CA PRO A 87 -2.82 -3.31 -4.74
C PRO A 87 -2.45 -2.26 -3.69
N PHE A 88 -1.17 -2.17 -3.36
CA PHE A 88 -0.70 -1.23 -2.35
C PHE A 88 0.74 -0.78 -2.58
N ILE A 89 1.10 0.39 -2.04
CA ILE A 89 2.50 0.79 -1.82
C ILE A 89 2.78 0.75 -0.33
N TRP A 90 3.89 0.11 0.03
CA TRP A 90 4.41 0.12 1.38
C TRP A 90 5.39 1.28 1.57
N ASN A 91 4.94 2.35 2.23
CA ASN A 91 5.83 3.39 2.73
C ASN A 91 6.58 2.88 3.97
N ILE A 92 7.63 2.08 3.72
CA ILE A 92 8.53 1.61 4.75
C ILE A 92 9.23 2.79 5.44
N TYR A 93 9.43 2.69 6.76
CA TYR A 93 10.06 3.75 7.53
C TYR A 93 11.54 3.87 7.12
N PRO A 94 12.02 5.05 6.69
CA PRO A 94 13.43 5.24 6.38
C PRO A 94 14.29 5.00 7.63
N GLN A 95 15.33 4.20 7.48
CA GLN A 95 16.33 3.97 8.52
C GLN A 95 17.66 4.58 8.08
N ASP A 96 18.35 5.24 9.02
CA ASP A 96 19.59 5.99 8.76
C ASP A 96 20.73 5.13 8.19
N ASP A 97 20.69 3.81 8.43
CA ASP A 97 21.64 2.81 7.94
C ASP A 97 21.26 2.19 6.58
N GLY A 98 20.12 2.59 6.00
CA GLY A 98 19.63 2.04 4.73
C GLY A 98 18.98 0.66 4.83
N ALA A 99 18.83 0.07 6.03
CA ALA A 99 18.31 -1.29 6.20
C ALA A 99 16.86 -1.46 5.67
N HIS A 100 16.10 -0.37 5.59
CA HIS A 100 14.79 -0.33 4.96
C HIS A 100 14.80 -0.78 3.49
N HIS A 101 15.82 -0.46 2.70
CA HIS A 101 15.93 -0.94 1.32
C HIS A 101 16.14 -2.46 1.25
N THR A 102 16.94 -3.02 2.16
CA THR A 102 17.14 -4.48 2.25
C THR A 102 15.83 -5.18 2.62
N LYS A 103 15.08 -4.63 3.58
CA LYS A 103 13.79 -5.19 4.00
C LYS A 103 12.74 -5.10 2.89
N LEU A 104 12.68 -3.99 2.17
CA LEU A 104 11.80 -3.84 1.01
C LEU A 104 12.14 -4.83 -0.09
N LYS A 105 13.42 -4.95 -0.45
CA LYS A 105 13.88 -5.92 -1.44
C LYS A 105 13.51 -7.36 -1.06
N ALA A 106 13.81 -7.76 0.18
CA ALA A 106 13.50 -9.11 0.65
C ALA A 106 11.99 -9.42 0.61
N PHE A 107 11.15 -8.42 0.89
CA PHE A 107 9.71 -8.56 0.71
C PHE A 107 9.34 -8.72 -0.77
N LEU A 108 9.86 -7.88 -1.66
CA LEU A 108 9.55 -7.93 -3.09
C LEU A 108 10.00 -9.24 -3.74
N ASP A 109 11.15 -9.78 -3.35
CA ASP A 109 11.65 -11.08 -3.83
C ASP A 109 10.63 -12.21 -3.56
N LEU A 110 9.91 -12.15 -2.43
CA LEU A 110 8.85 -13.10 -2.08
C LEU A 110 7.51 -12.74 -2.71
N TYR A 111 7.11 -11.47 -2.58
CA TYR A 111 5.81 -10.98 -3.05
C TYR A 111 5.64 -11.20 -4.55
N LEU A 112 6.71 -11.01 -5.32
CA LEU A 112 6.70 -11.07 -6.77
C LEU A 112 7.10 -12.42 -7.36
N GLU A 113 7.22 -13.48 -6.54
CA GLU A 113 7.58 -14.81 -7.03
C GLU A 113 6.56 -15.31 -8.08
N GLY A 114 7.07 -15.74 -9.24
CA GLY A 114 6.22 -16.25 -10.34
C GLY A 114 5.45 -15.19 -11.13
N VAL A 115 5.65 -13.90 -10.84
CA VAL A 115 5.05 -12.78 -11.58
C VAL A 115 5.81 -12.53 -12.89
N THR A 116 5.13 -12.01 -13.93
CA THR A 116 5.78 -11.66 -15.20
C THR A 116 6.81 -10.54 -15.01
N PRO A 117 7.97 -10.56 -15.69
CA PRO A 117 9.01 -9.54 -15.51
C PRO A 117 8.50 -8.11 -15.63
N GLN A 118 7.57 -7.86 -16.57
CA GLN A 118 6.98 -6.53 -16.78
C GLN A 118 6.19 -6.03 -15.56
N LEU A 119 5.42 -6.92 -14.92
CA LEU A 119 4.65 -6.54 -13.72
C LEU A 119 5.57 -6.47 -12.49
N GLN A 120 6.62 -7.28 -12.44
CA GLN A 120 7.64 -7.19 -11.39
C GLN A 120 8.34 -5.83 -11.38
N ASP A 121 8.83 -5.39 -12.54
CA ASP A 121 9.51 -4.09 -12.69
C ASP A 121 8.57 -2.95 -12.30
N LEU A 122 7.33 -2.98 -12.80
CA LEU A 122 6.31 -1.97 -12.50
C LEU A 122 6.00 -1.88 -11.00
N ILE A 123 5.77 -3.01 -10.32
CA ILE A 123 5.47 -3.01 -8.88
C ILE A 123 6.68 -2.57 -8.08
N THR A 124 7.89 -3.00 -8.47
CA THR A 124 9.14 -2.62 -7.81
C THR A 124 9.38 -1.11 -7.89
N GLU A 125 9.24 -0.54 -9.09
CA GLU A 125 9.34 0.91 -9.31
C GLU A 125 8.29 1.68 -8.50
N ALA A 126 7.03 1.21 -8.49
CA ALA A 126 5.97 1.84 -7.71
C ALA A 126 6.24 1.80 -6.19
N MET A 127 6.74 0.68 -5.68
CA MET A 127 7.09 0.50 -4.26
C MET A 127 8.28 1.35 -3.82
N ASP A 128 9.17 1.68 -4.75
CA ASP A 128 10.33 2.56 -4.54
C ASP A 128 10.03 4.04 -4.90
N TRP A 129 8.76 4.39 -5.10
CA TRP A 129 8.30 5.74 -5.45
C TRP A 129 8.89 6.32 -6.74
N GLN A 130 9.33 5.46 -7.65
CA GLN A 130 9.83 5.90 -8.94
C GLN A 130 8.66 6.38 -9.82
N SER A 131 8.98 7.27 -10.76
CA SER A 131 8.01 7.89 -11.66
C SER A 131 7.57 6.94 -12.79
N GLY A 132 6.94 5.82 -12.46
CA GLY A 132 6.31 4.92 -13.41
C GLY A 132 4.88 5.36 -13.68
N GLN A 133 4.64 6.09 -14.77
CA GLN A 133 3.31 6.64 -15.09
C GLN A 133 2.26 5.58 -15.45
N ASP A 134 2.62 4.29 -15.49
CA ASP A 134 1.75 3.24 -16.04
C ASP A 134 1.20 2.26 -14.98
N TRP A 135 1.48 2.47 -13.68
CA TRP A 135 0.96 1.57 -12.64
C TRP A 135 -0.57 1.58 -12.59
N TRP A 136 -1.21 2.72 -12.87
CA TRP A 136 -2.67 2.82 -12.88
C TRP A 136 -3.30 2.00 -14.01
N ASN A 137 -2.74 2.06 -15.22
CA ASN A 137 -3.23 1.27 -16.36
C ASN A 137 -3.04 -0.24 -16.15
N ASN A 138 -2.05 -0.62 -15.32
CA ASN A 138 -1.78 -2.00 -14.95
C ASN A 138 -2.44 -2.41 -13.61
N LEU A 139 -3.30 -1.55 -13.05
CA LEU A 139 -4.02 -1.83 -11.81
C LEU A 139 -4.81 -3.15 -11.86
N PRO A 140 -5.47 -3.54 -12.98
CA PRO A 140 -6.13 -4.84 -13.05
C PRO A 140 -5.18 -6.02 -12.88
N ALA A 141 -4.00 -5.98 -13.50
CA ALA A 141 -3.01 -7.04 -13.40
C ALA A 141 -2.42 -7.12 -11.97
N TRP A 142 -2.13 -5.97 -11.37
CA TRP A 142 -1.70 -5.90 -9.98
C TRP A 142 -2.81 -6.37 -9.02
N THR A 143 -4.07 -6.07 -9.31
CA THR A 143 -5.21 -6.52 -8.49
C THR A 143 -5.32 -8.04 -8.47
N GLU A 144 -5.19 -8.68 -9.62
CA GLU A 144 -5.16 -10.15 -9.69
C GLU A 144 -3.96 -10.72 -8.94
N HIS A 145 -2.78 -10.11 -9.08
CA HIS A 145 -1.61 -10.49 -8.30
C HIS A 145 -1.84 -10.39 -6.77
N ALA A 146 -2.41 -9.27 -6.30
CA ALA A 146 -2.68 -9.04 -4.88
C ALA A 146 -3.65 -10.07 -4.28
N LYS A 147 -4.67 -10.50 -5.03
CA LYS A 147 -5.60 -11.58 -4.63
C LYS A 147 -4.91 -12.93 -4.54
N HIS A 148 -4.05 -13.26 -5.50
CA HIS A 148 -3.27 -14.51 -5.47
C HIS A 148 -2.34 -14.53 -4.26
N TRP A 149 -1.61 -13.44 -4.00
CA TRP A 149 -0.76 -13.29 -2.81
C TRP A 149 -1.57 -13.48 -1.52
N GLN A 150 -2.70 -12.79 -1.38
CA GLN A 150 -3.58 -12.91 -0.20
C GLN A 150 -4.02 -14.36 0.02
N SER A 151 -4.44 -15.05 -1.05
CA SER A 151 -4.89 -16.44 -0.97
C SER A 151 -3.78 -17.37 -0.51
N ALA A 152 -2.57 -17.24 -1.09
CA ALA A 152 -1.40 -18.00 -0.68
C ALA A 152 -0.98 -17.70 0.77
N LEU A 153 -1.04 -16.44 1.18
CA LEU A 153 -0.73 -16.03 2.55
C LEU A 153 -1.69 -16.67 3.55
N ILE A 154 -3.00 -16.64 3.27
CA ILE A 154 -4.02 -17.27 4.12
C ILE A 154 -3.81 -18.79 4.21
N GLU A 155 -3.53 -19.44 3.08
CA GLU A 155 -3.26 -20.88 3.03
C GLU A 155 -2.04 -21.28 3.89
N GLN A 156 -0.94 -20.51 3.80
CA GLN A 156 0.26 -20.71 4.62
C GLN A 156 0.02 -20.50 6.12
N GLN A 157 -1.01 -19.74 6.52
CA GLN A 157 -1.39 -19.54 7.93
C GLN A 157 -2.49 -20.50 8.41
N SER A 158 -2.80 -21.56 7.65
CA SER A 158 -3.83 -22.56 8.01
C SER A 158 -3.54 -23.31 9.33
N ASP A 159 -2.31 -23.24 9.84
CA ASP A 159 -1.89 -23.77 11.14
C ASP A 159 -2.32 -22.93 12.35
N GLY A 160 -3.11 -21.86 12.12
CA GLY A 160 -3.54 -20.86 13.10
C GLY A 160 -2.68 -19.60 13.12
N GLY A 161 -1.75 -19.46 12.17
CA GLY A 161 -0.87 -18.32 12.02
C GLY A 161 0.03 -18.07 13.23
N LEU A 162 0.43 -16.81 13.44
CA LEU A 162 1.32 -16.45 14.56
C LEU A 162 0.73 -16.86 15.92
N VAL A 163 -0.57 -16.61 16.15
CA VAL A 163 -1.23 -16.96 17.41
C VAL A 163 -1.23 -18.47 17.63
N GLY A 164 -1.60 -19.25 16.61
CA GLY A 164 -1.58 -20.72 16.69
C GLY A 164 -0.19 -21.28 16.97
N ARG A 165 0.86 -20.72 16.34
CA ARG A 165 2.25 -21.11 16.59
C ARG A 165 2.75 -20.70 17.98
N LEU A 166 2.35 -19.54 18.49
CA LEU A 166 2.69 -19.11 19.84
C LEU A 166 2.04 -20.00 20.90
N VAL A 167 0.78 -20.40 20.71
CA VAL A 167 0.10 -21.35 21.61
C VAL A 167 0.85 -22.69 21.64
N LYS A 168 1.25 -23.23 20.48
CA LYS A 168 2.03 -24.47 20.39
C LYS A 168 3.43 -24.36 21.01
N PHE A 169 4.02 -23.17 21.03
CA PHE A 169 5.36 -22.95 21.58
C PHE A 169 5.37 -22.99 23.12
N VAL A 170 4.27 -22.55 23.76
CA VAL A 170 4.17 -22.47 25.22
C VAL A 170 3.49 -23.68 25.87
N SER A 171 2.84 -24.54 25.08
CA SER A 171 2.22 -25.80 25.52
C SER A 171 3.22 -26.94 25.53
#